data_AF-A0A9N9IIJ9-F1
#
_entry.id   AF-A0A9N9IIJ9-F1
#
_cell.length_a   1.000
_cell.length_b   1.000
_cell.length_c   1.000
_cell.angle_alpha   90.00
_cell.angle_beta   90.00
_cell.angle_gamma   90.00
#
_symmetry.space_group_name_H-M   'P 1'
#
loop_
_entity.id
_entity.type
_entity.pdbx_description
1 polymer ?
#
loop_
_entity_poly.entity_id
_entity_poly.type
_entity_poly.pdbx_seq_one_letter_code
_entity_poly.pdbx_strand_id
1 'polypeptide(L)'
;DGKAKIREYLDHRMARHNEILAILEIENSQFTSDEIVAIIYANYPKSLWSSAKKSVNLHLYELEKEGRVCKISNSASEVKWALANL
;
A
#
# COMPACT_ATOMS: atom_id res chain seq x y z
N ASP A 1 14.40 4.28 25.06
CA ASP A 1 12.98 4.57 25.29
C ASP A 1 12.14 3.68 24.37
N GLY A 2 11.40 2.72 24.92
CA GLY A 2 10.67 1.70 24.14
C GLY A 2 9.27 2.13 23.72
N LYS A 3 8.62 3.02 24.47
CA LYS A 3 7.24 3.46 24.18
C LYS A 3 7.19 4.48 23.04
N ALA A 4 8.20 5.35 22.95
CA ALA A 4 8.35 6.29 21.84
C ALA A 4 8.49 5.57 20.48
N LYS A 5 9.33 4.52 20.43
CA LYS A 5 9.52 3.70 19.21
C LYS A 5 8.26 2.95 18.77
N ILE A 6 7.44 2.49 19.72
CA ILE A 6 6.16 1.84 19.40
C ILE A 6 5.19 2.86 18.79
N ARG A 7 5.14 4.08 19.33
CA ARG A 7 4.29 5.16 18.78
C ARG A 7 4.74 5.60 17.39
N GLU A 8 6.03 5.85 17.20
CA GLU A 8 6.60 6.16 15.88
C GLU A 8 6.31 5.05 14.87
N TYR A 9 6.48 3.78 15.27
CA TYR A 9 6.14 2.64 14.41
C TYR A 9 4.66 2.59 14.04
N LEU A 10 3.76 2.87 14.99
CA LEU A 10 2.31 2.91 14.75
C LEU A 10 1.91 4.09 13.85
N ASP A 11 2.48 5.27 14.08
CA ASP A 11 2.22 6.47 13.29
C ASP A 11 2.71 6.27 11.85
N HIS A 12 3.89 5.67 11.65
CA HIS A 12 4.39 5.29 10.34
C HIS A 12 3.51 4.25 9.65
N ARG A 13 2.99 3.27 10.40
CA ARG A 13 2.08 2.24 9.87
C ARG A 13 0.75 2.85 9.41
N MET A 14 0.17 3.76 10.21
CA MET A 14 -1.06 4.45 9.86
C MET A 14 -0.88 5.42 8.69
N ALA A 15 0.24 6.16 8.66
CA ALA A 15 0.58 7.01 7.54
C ALA A 15 0.62 6.21 6.23
N ARG A 16 1.23 5.02 6.26
CA ARG A 16 1.33 4.16 5.08
C ARG A 16 -0.02 3.64 4.59
N HIS A 17 -0.93 3.28 5.49
CA HIS A 17 -2.30 2.90 5.11
C HIS A 17 -3.02 4.04 4.40
N ASN A 18 -2.93 5.26 4.94
CA ASN A 18 -3.58 6.43 4.36
C ASN A 18 -2.97 6.81 3.01
N GLU A 19 -1.64 6.72 2.85
CA GLU A 19 -0.96 6.95 1.56
C GLU A 19 -1.45 5.97 0.49
N ILE A 20 -1.59 4.68 0.81
CA ILE A 20 -2.08 3.67 -0.13
C ILE A 20 -3.51 3.99 -0.57
N LEU A 21 -4.40 4.32 0.37
CA LEU A 21 -5.79 4.64 0.06
C LEU A 21 -5.90 5.91 -0.78
N ALA A 22 -5.16 6.96 -0.43
CA ALA A 22 -5.13 8.20 -1.19
C ALA A 22 -4.67 7.96 -2.64
N ILE A 23 -3.74 7.03 -2.87
CA ILE A 23 -3.34 6.64 -4.24
C ILE A 23 -4.49 5.93 -4.96
N LEU A 24 -5.18 4.99 -4.31
CA LEU A 24 -6.29 4.25 -4.91
C LEU A 24 -7.55 5.11 -5.12
N GLU A 25 -7.70 6.22 -4.38
CA GLU A 25 -8.74 7.23 -4.57
C GLU A 25 -8.56 8.05 -5.86
N ILE A 26 -7.36 8.09 -6.44
CA ILE A 26 -7.09 8.81 -7.68
C ILE A 26 -7.86 8.14 -8.83
N GLU A 27 -8.92 8.79 -9.28
CA GLU A 27 -9.70 8.43 -10.47
C GLU A 27 -10.29 6.99 -10.46
N ASN A 28 -10.54 6.38 -9.29
CA ASN A 28 -10.93 4.96 -9.17
C ASN A 28 -9.97 4.02 -9.90
N SER A 29 -8.68 4.36 -9.90
CA SER A 29 -7.64 3.67 -10.63
C SER A 29 -7.29 2.33 -10.00
N GLN A 30 -6.72 1.44 -10.82
CA GLN A 30 -6.24 0.13 -10.41
C GLN A 30 -4.73 0.11 -10.49
N PHE A 31 -4.07 -0.14 -9.36
CA PHE A 31 -2.61 -0.10 -9.27
C PHE A 31 -2.03 -1.45 -8.87
N THR A 32 -0.88 -1.82 -9.44
CA THR A 32 -0.06 -2.92 -8.93
C THR A 32 0.68 -2.47 -7.67
N SER A 33 1.16 -3.43 -6.88
CA SER A 33 2.00 -3.11 -5.72
C SER A 33 3.28 -2.37 -6.11
N ASP A 34 3.85 -2.62 -7.29
CA ASP A 34 5.03 -1.91 -7.77
C ASP A 34 4.73 -0.46 -8.14
N GLU A 35 3.58 -0.19 -8.76
CA GLU A 35 3.15 1.18 -9.06
C GLU A 35 2.93 1.99 -7.78
N ILE A 36 2.29 1.39 -6.77
CA ILE A 36 2.12 2.00 -5.44
C ILE A 36 3.48 2.29 -4.80
N VAL A 37 4.43 1.35 -4.86
CA VAL A 37 5.80 1.57 -4.34
C VAL A 37 6.49 2.70 -5.09
N ALA A 38 6.38 2.75 -6.42
CA ALA A 38 7.02 3.77 -7.24
C ALA A 38 6.51 5.18 -6.90
N ILE A 39 5.23 5.31 -6.54
CA ILE A 39 4.62 6.57 -6.11
C ILE A 39 5.10 6.95 -4.69
N ILE A 40 4.93 6.05 -3.71
CA ILE A 40 5.24 6.39 -2.30
C ILE A 40 6.75 6.57 -2.07
N TYR A 41 7.59 5.79 -2.78
CA TYR A 41 9.05 5.80 -2.60
C TYR A 41 9.79 6.54 -3.73
N ALA A 42 9.13 7.42 -4.48
CA ALA A 42 9.73 8.14 -5.60
C ALA A 42 11.05 8.88 -5.25
N ASN A 43 11.14 9.38 -4.01
CA ASN A 43 12.30 10.13 -3.51
C ASN A 43 13.36 9.26 -2.80
N TYR A 44 13.20 7.94 -2.79
CA TYR A 44 14.12 7.00 -2.12
C TYR A 44 14.89 6.14 -3.13
N PRO A 45 16.11 5.67 -2.77
CA PRO A 45 16.89 4.79 -3.63
C PRO A 45 16.12 3.52 -4.03
N LYS A 46 16.21 3.14 -5.31
CA LYS A 46 15.58 1.91 -5.84
C LYS A 46 16.00 0.63 -5.12
N SER A 47 17.18 0.62 -4.49
CA SER A 47 17.65 -0.49 -3.66
C SER A 47 16.72 -0.82 -2.48
N LEU A 48 15.91 0.15 -2.02
CA LEU A 48 14.94 -0.03 -0.94
C LEU A 48 13.57 -0.52 -1.44
N TRP A 49 13.32 -0.47 -2.74
CA TRP A 49 11.98 -0.71 -3.31
C TRP A 49 11.50 -2.15 -3.11
N SER A 50 12.41 -3.13 -3.10
CA SER A 50 12.07 -4.54 -2.83
C SER A 50 11.56 -4.76 -1.40
N SER A 51 12.20 -4.13 -0.42
CA SER A 51 11.76 -4.16 0.99
C SER A 51 10.48 -3.36 1.19
N ALA A 52 10.37 -2.19 0.54
CA ALA A 52 9.17 -1.39 0.49
C ALA A 52 7.95 -2.15 -0.05
N LYS A 53 8.12 -2.90 -1.15
CA LYS A 53 7.05 -3.72 -1.75
C LYS A 53 6.49 -4.74 -0.77
N LYS A 54 7.34 -5.38 0.04
CA LYS A 54 6.89 -6.31 1.09
C LYS A 54 6.02 -5.62 2.12
N SER A 55 6.41 -4.42 2.56
CA SER A 55 5.61 -3.62 3.49
C SER A 55 4.28 -3.19 2.86
N VAL A 56 4.29 -2.66 1.64
CA VAL A 56 3.08 -2.26 0.91
C VAL A 56 2.11 -3.45 0.75
N ASN A 57 2.61 -4.64 0.41
CA ASN A 57 1.79 -5.85 0.32
C ASN A 57 1.12 -6.24 1.64
N LEU A 58 1.82 -6.10 2.78
CA LEU A 58 1.22 -6.35 4.09
C LEU A 58 0.08 -5.38 4.38
N HIS A 59 0.28 -4.09 4.09
CA HIS A 59 -0.76 -3.08 4.25
C HIS A 59 -1.98 -3.33 3.36
N LEU A 60 -1.76 -3.67 2.09
CA LEU A 60 -2.83 -3.99 1.14
C LEU A 60 -3.65 -5.20 1.59
N TYR A 61 -2.98 -6.25 2.11
CA TYR A 61 -3.66 -7.42 2.65
C TYR A 61 -4.47 -7.10 3.92
N GLU A 62 -3.97 -6.21 4.78
CA GLU A 62 -4.73 -5.73 5.94
C GLU A 62 -5.96 -4.91 5.51
N LEU A 63 -5.79 -3.97 4.56
CA LEU A 63 -6.91 -3.19 4.01
C LEU A 63 -7.95 -4.06 3.30
N GLU A 64 -7.52 -5.14 2.65
CA GLU A 64 -8.40 -6.12 2.01
C GLU A 64 -9.26 -6.83 3.06
N LYS A 65 -8.66 -7.25 4.18
CA LYS A 65 -9.39 -7.83 5.31
C LYS A 65 -10.36 -6.86 5.96
N GLU A 66 -10.04 -5.58 5.97
CA GLU A 66 -10.91 -4.50 6.43
C GLU A 66 -12.02 -4.17 5.42
N GLY A 67 -12.01 -4.77 4.22
CA GLY A 67 -12.99 -4.51 3.17
C GLY A 67 -12.84 -3.13 2.52
N ARG A 68 -11.66 -2.51 2.62
CA ARG A 68 -11.39 -1.16 2.08
C ARG A 68 -10.81 -1.18 0.67
N VAL A 69 -10.13 -2.25 0.32
CA VAL A 69 -9.55 -2.49 -1.02
C VAL A 69 -9.87 -3.89 -1.49
N CYS A 70 -9.82 -4.13 -2.79
CA CYS A 70 -9.99 -5.46 -3.37
C CYS A 70 -8.95 -5.74 -4.46
N LYS A 71 -8.63 -7.03 -4.65
CA LYS A 71 -7.82 -7.47 -5.78
C LYS A 71 -8.66 -7.49 -7.05
N ILE A 72 -8.17 -6.84 -8.10
CA ILE A 72 -8.71 -6.95 -9.45
C ILE A 72 -7.87 -7.98 -10.21
N SER A 73 -8.45 -9.15 -10.43
CA SER A 73 -7.85 -10.23 -11.20
C SER A 73 -8.49 -10.26 -12.59
N ASN A 74 -7.82 -9.69 -13.59
CA ASN A 74 -8.09 -10.01 -14.99
C ASN A 74 -7.04 -11.04 -15.44
N SER A 75 -7.53 -12.21 -15.83
CA SER A 75 -6.79 -13.43 -16.15
C SER A 75 -5.39 -13.20 -16.74
N ALA A 76 -4.40 -13.86 -16.12
CA ALA A 76 -2.98 -13.94 -16.49
C ALA A 76 -2.07 -12.70 -16.29
N SER A 77 -2.57 -11.59 -15.75
CA SER A 77 -1.74 -10.40 -15.45
C SER A 77 -1.50 -10.18 -13.95
N GLU A 78 -0.50 -9.35 -13.65
CA GLU A 78 -0.10 -8.95 -12.29
C GLU A 78 -1.29 -8.45 -11.46
N VAL A 79 -1.34 -8.81 -10.16
CA VAL A 79 -2.43 -8.43 -9.26
C VAL A 79 -2.50 -6.92 -9.14
N LYS A 80 -3.67 -6.36 -9.48
CA LYS A 80 -4.00 -4.96 -9.24
C LYS A 80 -4.90 -4.80 -8.03
N TRP A 81 -4.85 -3.62 -7.43
CA TRP A 81 -5.62 -3.22 -6.27
C TRP A 81 -6.45 -1.99 -6.62
N ALA A 82 -7.68 -1.97 -6.11
CA ALA A 82 -8.59 -0.83 -6.19
C ALA A 82 -9.31 -0.66 -4.85
N LEU A 83 -9.95 0.49 -4.64
CA LEU A 83 -10.89 0.63 -3.54
C LEU A 83 -12.02 -0.40 -3.66
N ALA A 84 -12.47 -0.92 -2.52
CA ALA A 84 -13.67 -1.73 -2.49
C ALA A 84 -14.89 -0.81 -2.67
N ASN A 85 -15.66 -1.03 -3.73
CA ASN A 85 -16.99 -0.42 -3.86
C ASN A 85 -17.93 -1.15 -2.89
N LEU A 86 -18.30 -0.50 -1.79
CA LEU A 86 -19.39 -0.92 -0.91
C LEU A 86 -20.74 -0.44 -1.45
#